data_AF-A0A9X0CSW9-F1
#
_entry.id   AF-A0A9X0CSW9-F1
#
_cell.length_a   1.000
_cell.length_b   1.000
_cell.length_c   1.000
_cell.angle_alpha   90.00
_cell.angle_beta   90.00
_cell.angle_gamma   90.00
#
_symmetry.space_group_name_H-M   'P 1'
#
loop_
_entity.id
_entity.type
_entity.pdbx_description
1 polymer ?
#
loop_
_entity_poly.entity_id
_entity_poly.type
_entity_poly.pdbx_seq_one_letter_code
_entity_poly.pdbx_strand_id
1 'polypeptide(L)'
;MLDLEVVPERSLGNEQWEFILGMPIAQCVQILKRQCRVIKTVQAMYSEANPLAMDLVLNLPNDGIRLVFDPVTQRLKIIEVYNMSKVKLKYCGVHFNSPQVQPTIEQIDMSFGANTPWRGLSFSFPIDSKFEPYYTHGLGSLKFSSGSSPVVSRMSIYHGNSLTDARAPPLPLQCFHGNCFAESIEIINQDGKVFGLKCFLVAEGTGPGKILELRRRTFERNVMFGDACQDVISSLGSPCKVFYKAEDKMRIHSPSPHKLAQSKSSDYFFNYFTLGVDILFDACSHLVKKFILHTNFPGHYNFNMYQRCEFKIGIQRDTKESVLDEGTPFVLTSCTKWDSVQDYLGKPVEAPVVLNRSSSTNTTNPFGSTFCYNLQHMIFEVMANNHLASVTLYPHSNKADNQLVT
;
A
#
# COMPACT_ATOMS: atom_id res chain seq x y z
N MET A 1 -29.37 6.64 0.60
CA MET A 1 -28.94 5.23 0.64
C MET A 1 -28.20 4.97 -0.66
N LEU A 2 -27.01 4.36 -0.60
CA LEU A 2 -26.31 3.94 -1.82
C LEU A 2 -27.13 2.88 -2.55
N ASP A 3 -27.07 2.89 -3.89
CA ASP A 3 -27.69 1.89 -4.76
C ASP A 3 -26.58 1.28 -5.61
N LEU A 4 -26.22 0.03 -5.30
CA LEU A 4 -24.97 -0.60 -5.74
C LEU A 4 -25.22 -1.94 -6.42
N GLU A 5 -24.48 -2.20 -7.49
CA GLU A 5 -24.37 -3.48 -8.18
C GLU A 5 -23.32 -4.34 -7.48
N VAL A 6 -23.69 -5.59 -7.22
CA VAL A 6 -22.81 -6.64 -6.70
C VAL A 6 -22.27 -7.44 -7.88
N VAL A 7 -20.95 -7.50 -8.02
CA VAL A 7 -20.29 -8.38 -8.98
C VAL A 7 -19.47 -9.41 -8.20
N PRO A 8 -19.93 -10.67 -8.09
CA PRO A 8 -19.23 -11.73 -7.36
C PRO A 8 -17.76 -11.85 -7.78
N GLU A 9 -16.90 -12.17 -6.82
CA GLU A 9 -15.43 -12.24 -6.97
C GLU A 9 -14.72 -10.96 -7.46
N ARG A 10 -15.44 -9.84 -7.65
CA ARG A 10 -14.90 -8.69 -8.35
C ARG A 10 -15.12 -7.36 -7.64
N SER A 11 -16.36 -6.89 -7.50
CA SER A 11 -16.59 -5.50 -7.10
C SER A 11 -17.96 -5.23 -6.48
N LEU A 12 -18.03 -4.09 -5.80
CA LEU A 12 -19.26 -3.44 -5.34
C LEU A 12 -19.22 -1.98 -5.79
N GLY A 13 -20.21 -1.53 -6.54
CA GLY A 13 -20.17 -0.19 -7.12
C GLY A 13 -21.42 0.22 -7.87
N ASN A 14 -21.32 1.28 -8.65
CA ASN A 14 -22.33 1.72 -9.61
C ASN A 14 -21.62 2.27 -10.87
N GLU A 15 -22.37 2.88 -11.77
CA GLU A 15 -21.85 3.41 -13.03
C GLU A 15 -20.79 4.51 -12.86
N GLN A 16 -20.75 5.20 -11.71
CA GLN A 16 -19.83 6.31 -11.46
C GLN A 16 -18.54 5.88 -10.75
N TRP A 17 -18.60 4.84 -9.93
CA TRP A 17 -17.47 4.35 -9.15
C TRP A 17 -17.68 2.92 -8.70
N GLU A 18 -16.60 2.17 -8.53
CA GLU A 18 -16.62 0.82 -8.00
C GLU A 18 -15.43 0.56 -7.06
N PHE A 19 -15.68 -0.19 -5.98
CA PHE A 19 -14.62 -0.81 -5.19
C PHE A 19 -14.33 -2.18 -5.78
N ILE A 20 -13.09 -2.40 -6.20
CA ILE A 20 -12.67 -3.63 -6.90
C ILE A 20 -11.72 -4.40 -6.00
N LEU A 21 -11.93 -5.70 -5.84
CA LEU A 21 -10.98 -6.57 -5.17
C LEU A 21 -9.60 -6.46 -5.86
N GLY A 22 -8.54 -6.34 -5.07
CA GLY A 22 -7.17 -6.11 -5.53
C GLY A 22 -6.83 -4.62 -5.70
N MET A 23 -7.81 -3.71 -5.61
CA MET A 23 -7.56 -2.26 -5.67
C MET A 23 -6.71 -1.82 -4.47
N PRO A 24 -5.67 -0.98 -4.67
CA PRO A 24 -4.89 -0.42 -3.58
C PRO A 24 -5.73 0.52 -2.70
N ILE A 25 -5.42 0.57 -1.40
CA ILE A 25 -6.10 1.45 -0.44
C ILE A 25 -6.13 2.92 -0.89
N ALA A 26 -5.04 3.41 -1.50
CA ALA A 26 -4.95 4.77 -2.01
C ALA A 26 -6.06 5.10 -3.02
N GLN A 27 -6.39 4.16 -3.91
CA GLN A 27 -7.46 4.35 -4.91
C GLN A 27 -8.85 4.29 -4.28
N CYS A 28 -9.08 3.38 -3.33
CA CYS A 28 -10.31 3.37 -2.54
C CYS A 28 -10.52 4.70 -1.80
N VAL A 29 -9.47 5.22 -1.14
CA VAL A 29 -9.52 6.53 -0.47
C VAL A 29 -9.79 7.67 -1.46
N GLN A 30 -9.24 7.61 -2.68
CA GLN A 30 -9.55 8.60 -3.72
C GLN A 30 -11.01 8.55 -4.16
N ILE A 31 -11.60 7.37 -4.32
CA ILE A 31 -13.04 7.22 -4.58
C ILE A 31 -13.84 7.86 -3.45
N LEU A 32 -13.54 7.52 -2.19
CA LEU A 32 -14.23 8.07 -1.01
C LEU A 32 -14.11 9.61 -0.94
N LYS A 33 -12.93 10.16 -1.24
CA LYS A 33 -12.71 11.62 -1.30
C LYS A 33 -13.55 12.28 -2.39
N ARG A 34 -13.63 11.68 -3.58
CA ARG A 34 -14.45 12.19 -4.70
C ARG A 34 -15.95 12.08 -4.39
N GLN A 35 -16.35 11.08 -3.63
CA GLN A 35 -17.74 10.80 -3.26
C GLN A 35 -18.13 11.36 -1.88
N CYS A 36 -17.36 12.30 -1.32
CA CYS A 36 -17.53 12.81 0.05
C CYS A 36 -18.89 13.47 0.34
N ARG A 37 -19.63 13.89 -0.70
CA ARG A 37 -20.99 14.43 -0.57
C ARG A 37 -22.03 13.33 -0.31
N VAL A 38 -21.80 12.13 -0.85
CA VAL A 38 -22.72 10.99 -0.79
C VAL A 38 -22.31 10.05 0.33
N ILE A 39 -21.05 9.63 0.34
CA ILE A 39 -20.47 8.75 1.34
C ILE A 39 -19.95 9.62 2.49
N LYS A 40 -20.69 9.62 3.59
CA LYS A 40 -20.40 10.44 4.77
C LYS A 40 -19.85 9.57 5.89
N THR A 41 -18.90 10.11 6.65
CA THR A 41 -18.27 9.46 7.81
C THR A 41 -17.54 8.18 7.43
N VAL A 42 -16.22 8.26 7.27
CA VAL A 42 -15.36 7.10 7.03
C VAL A 42 -14.44 6.92 8.24
N GLN A 43 -14.36 5.70 8.74
CA GLN A 43 -13.45 5.32 9.82
C GLN A 43 -12.32 4.45 9.26
N ALA A 44 -11.08 4.86 9.47
CA ALA A 44 -9.92 4.03 9.18
C ALA A 44 -9.48 3.31 10.46
N MET A 45 -9.43 1.98 10.42
CA MET A 45 -9.07 1.14 11.56
C MET A 45 -7.83 0.33 11.19
N TYR A 46 -6.84 0.33 12.08
CA TYR A 46 -5.60 -0.41 11.95
C TYR A 46 -5.00 -0.67 13.35
N SER A 47 -4.09 -1.64 13.44
CA SER A 47 -3.31 -1.87 14.66
C SER A 47 -2.03 -1.04 14.61
N GLU A 48 -1.85 -0.12 15.56
CA GLU A 48 -0.61 0.65 15.67
C GLU A 48 0.57 -0.21 16.15
N ALA A 49 0.32 -1.13 17.09
CA ALA A 49 1.36 -2.01 17.63
C ALA A 49 1.76 -3.13 16.65
N ASN A 50 0.80 -3.67 15.89
CA ASN A 50 1.02 -4.83 15.01
C ASN A 50 0.33 -4.64 13.65
N PRO A 51 0.78 -3.66 12.83
CA PRO A 51 0.11 -3.29 11.58
C PRO A 51 0.14 -4.37 10.49
N LEU A 52 1.05 -5.35 10.58
CA LEU A 52 1.14 -6.48 9.64
C LEU A 52 0.31 -7.69 10.07
N ALA A 53 -0.11 -7.77 11.34
CA ALA A 53 -0.84 -8.92 11.87
C ALA A 53 -2.37 -8.76 11.76
N MET A 54 -2.84 -7.52 11.63
CA MET A 54 -4.25 -7.16 11.58
C MET A 54 -4.54 -6.43 10.28
N ASP A 55 -5.65 -6.77 9.63
CA ASP A 55 -6.08 -6.12 8.40
C ASP A 55 -6.31 -4.62 8.58
N LEU A 56 -6.04 -3.86 7.53
CA LEU A 56 -6.43 -2.46 7.44
C LEU A 56 -7.89 -2.40 7.02
N VAL A 57 -8.69 -1.57 7.68
CA VAL A 57 -10.14 -1.53 7.41
C VAL A 57 -10.61 -0.10 7.21
N LEU A 58 -11.33 0.14 6.11
CA LEU A 58 -12.14 1.34 5.95
C LEU A 58 -13.60 1.00 6.20
N ASN A 59 -14.17 1.52 7.28
CA ASN A 59 -15.56 1.31 7.68
C ASN A 59 -16.42 2.50 7.28
N LEU A 60 -17.55 2.22 6.63
CA LEU A 60 -18.55 3.15 6.16
C LEU A 60 -19.84 2.97 6.97
N PRO A 61 -19.90 3.49 8.21
CA PRO A 61 -20.99 3.23 9.15
C PRO A 61 -22.36 3.68 8.67
N ASN A 62 -22.44 4.73 7.86
CA ASN A 62 -23.71 5.23 7.33
C ASN A 62 -24.27 4.37 6.20
N ASP A 63 -23.42 3.59 5.55
CA ASP A 63 -23.77 2.76 4.40
C ASP A 63 -23.77 1.27 4.74
N GLY A 64 -23.29 0.88 5.93
CA GLY A 64 -23.24 -0.52 6.36
C GLY A 64 -22.19 -1.34 5.63
N ILE A 65 -21.14 -0.69 5.09
CA ILE A 65 -20.10 -1.31 4.28
C ILE A 65 -18.76 -1.26 5.00
N ARG A 66 -17.96 -2.30 4.84
CA ARG A 66 -16.60 -2.42 5.35
C ARG A 66 -15.68 -2.93 4.23
N LEU A 67 -14.61 -2.19 3.98
CA LEU A 67 -13.57 -2.54 3.03
C LEU A 67 -12.36 -3.05 3.82
N VAL A 68 -11.98 -4.31 3.61
CA VAL A 68 -10.90 -4.97 4.34
C VAL A 68 -9.71 -5.18 3.40
N PHE A 69 -8.57 -4.64 3.77
CA PHE A 69 -7.34 -4.67 2.99
C PHE A 69 -6.33 -5.60 3.64
N ASP A 70 -5.63 -6.35 2.80
CA ASP A 70 -4.48 -7.14 3.23
C ASP A 70 -3.39 -6.21 3.79
N PRO A 71 -2.81 -6.49 4.97
CA PRO A 71 -1.93 -5.55 5.65
C PRO A 71 -0.54 -5.41 5.00
N VAL A 72 -0.11 -6.45 4.27
CA VAL A 72 1.19 -6.47 3.58
C VAL A 72 1.06 -5.76 2.23
N THR A 73 0.22 -6.28 1.35
CA THR A 73 0.05 -5.77 -0.02
C THR A 73 -0.79 -4.49 -0.08
N GLN A 74 -1.54 -4.16 0.97
CA GLN A 74 -2.41 -2.98 1.08
C GLN A 74 -3.47 -2.90 -0.03
N ARG A 75 -3.90 -4.07 -0.50
CA ARG A 75 -4.94 -4.25 -1.52
C ARG A 75 -6.22 -4.78 -0.91
N LEU A 76 -7.34 -4.35 -1.48
CA LEU A 76 -8.68 -4.74 -1.04
C LEU A 76 -8.86 -6.25 -1.22
N LYS A 77 -9.13 -6.99 -0.15
CA LYS A 77 -9.33 -8.44 -0.18
C LYS A 77 -10.76 -8.87 0.09
N ILE A 78 -11.51 -8.09 0.86
CA ILE A 78 -12.92 -8.36 1.18
C ILE A 78 -13.71 -7.05 1.14
N ILE A 79 -14.87 -7.10 0.51
CA ILE A 79 -15.92 -6.06 0.62
C ILE A 79 -17.08 -6.68 1.40
N GLU A 80 -17.32 -6.22 2.61
CA GLU A 80 -18.39 -6.71 3.49
C GLU A 80 -19.51 -5.67 3.57
N VAL A 81 -20.75 -6.11 3.37
CA VAL A 81 -21.96 -5.38 3.75
C VAL A 81 -22.45 -5.99 5.05
N TYR A 82 -22.24 -5.32 6.17
CA TYR A 82 -22.61 -5.80 7.51
C TYR A 82 -23.95 -5.25 8.00
N ASN A 83 -24.58 -4.34 7.25
CA ASN A 83 -25.93 -3.87 7.55
C ASN A 83 -26.72 -3.65 6.26
N MET A 84 -27.52 -4.66 5.90
CA MET A 84 -28.33 -4.67 4.68
C MET A 84 -29.36 -3.53 4.62
N SER A 85 -29.81 -3.00 5.76
CA SER A 85 -30.82 -1.92 5.79
C SER A 85 -30.29 -0.55 5.34
N LYS A 86 -28.97 -0.38 5.23
CA LYS A 86 -28.31 0.90 4.92
C LYS A 86 -27.87 1.04 3.46
N VAL A 87 -28.11 0.03 2.63
CA VAL A 87 -27.69 -0.01 1.23
C VAL A 87 -28.74 -0.71 0.38
N LYS A 88 -28.95 -0.27 -0.86
CA LYS A 88 -29.70 -1.04 -1.87
C LYS A 88 -28.69 -1.82 -2.71
N LEU A 89 -28.99 -3.09 -2.96
CA LEU A 89 -28.10 -3.99 -3.70
C LEU A 89 -28.85 -4.61 -4.88
N LYS A 90 -28.15 -4.64 -6.01
CA LYS A 90 -28.59 -5.26 -7.26
C LYS A 90 -27.62 -6.36 -7.68
N TYR A 91 -28.15 -7.33 -8.41
CA TYR A 91 -27.38 -8.31 -9.15
C TYR A 91 -28.00 -8.48 -10.54
N CYS A 92 -27.17 -8.37 -11.58
CA CYS A 92 -27.61 -8.28 -12.97
C CYS A 92 -28.69 -7.19 -13.18
N GLY A 93 -28.55 -6.05 -12.49
CA GLY A 93 -29.48 -4.92 -12.56
C GLY A 93 -30.80 -5.10 -11.79
N VAL A 94 -31.04 -6.26 -11.16
CA VAL A 94 -32.26 -6.54 -10.40
C VAL A 94 -32.00 -6.41 -8.90
N HIS A 95 -32.85 -5.67 -8.18
CA HIS A 95 -32.75 -5.53 -6.73
C HIS A 95 -33.05 -6.84 -6.00
N PHE A 96 -32.12 -7.26 -5.15
CA PHE A 96 -32.35 -8.36 -4.18
C PHE A 96 -32.38 -7.85 -2.73
N ASN A 97 -31.95 -6.60 -2.50
CA ASN A 97 -32.02 -5.93 -1.20
C ASN A 97 -32.36 -4.44 -1.41
N SER A 98 -33.49 -3.99 -0.88
CA SER A 98 -33.92 -2.59 -0.87
C SER A 98 -35.01 -2.37 0.19
N PRO A 99 -35.45 -1.13 0.48
CA PRO A 99 -36.61 -0.91 1.36
C PRO A 99 -37.90 -1.62 0.90
N GLN A 100 -38.00 -1.98 -0.38
CA GLN A 100 -39.13 -2.68 -0.96
C GLN A 100 -38.91 -4.19 -1.14
N VAL A 101 -37.66 -4.66 -1.08
CA VAL A 101 -37.29 -6.05 -1.37
C VAL A 101 -36.37 -6.55 -0.25
N GLN A 102 -36.83 -7.52 0.52
CA GLN A 102 -36.03 -8.10 1.59
C GLN A 102 -35.12 -9.22 1.06
N PRO A 103 -33.86 -9.32 1.55
CA PRO A 103 -32.95 -10.38 1.14
C PRO A 103 -33.23 -11.66 1.95
N THR A 104 -34.36 -12.30 1.70
CA THR A 104 -34.67 -13.63 2.27
C THR A 104 -33.88 -14.73 1.55
N ILE A 105 -33.84 -15.94 2.10
CA ILE A 105 -33.22 -17.09 1.42
C ILE A 105 -33.79 -17.27 0.02
N GLU A 106 -35.13 -17.22 -0.13
CA GLU A 106 -35.80 -17.39 -1.41
C GLU A 106 -35.44 -16.28 -2.40
N GLN A 107 -35.33 -15.04 -1.92
CA GLN A 107 -34.90 -13.91 -2.76
C GLN A 107 -33.46 -14.08 -3.25
N ILE A 108 -32.56 -14.56 -2.40
CA ILE A 108 -31.19 -14.86 -2.78
C ILE A 108 -31.16 -16.01 -3.80
N ASP A 109 -31.86 -17.11 -3.54
CA ASP A 109 -31.93 -18.26 -4.47
C ASP A 109 -32.53 -17.88 -5.84
N MET A 110 -33.53 -16.98 -5.87
CA MET A 110 -34.08 -16.46 -7.13
C MET A 110 -33.10 -15.56 -7.87
N SER A 111 -32.36 -14.71 -7.16
CA SER A 111 -31.49 -13.71 -7.80
C SER A 111 -30.19 -14.32 -8.29
N PHE A 112 -29.66 -15.25 -7.51
CA PHE A 112 -28.33 -15.79 -7.68
C PHE A 112 -28.42 -17.22 -8.25
N GLY A 113 -29.31 -18.09 -7.75
CA GLY A 113 -29.52 -19.48 -8.21
C GLY A 113 -29.17 -20.57 -7.18
N ALA A 114 -30.11 -21.44 -6.80
CA ALA A 114 -29.98 -22.37 -5.65
C ALA A 114 -28.87 -23.46 -5.74
N ASN A 115 -28.23 -23.69 -6.89
CA ASN A 115 -27.47 -24.93 -7.16
C ASN A 115 -25.94 -24.78 -7.31
N THR A 116 -25.36 -23.60 -7.06
CA THR A 116 -23.91 -23.39 -7.17
C THR A 116 -23.35 -22.70 -5.94
N PRO A 117 -22.29 -23.23 -5.30
CA PRO A 117 -21.49 -22.45 -4.36
C PRO A 117 -21.08 -21.13 -5.00
N TRP A 118 -21.53 -20.02 -4.40
CA TRP A 118 -21.19 -18.66 -4.82
C TRP A 118 -19.69 -18.46 -4.63
N ARG A 119 -18.90 -18.72 -5.68
CA ARG A 119 -17.47 -18.50 -5.58
C ARG A 119 -17.23 -16.99 -5.34
N GLY A 120 -16.43 -16.67 -4.33
CA GLY A 120 -16.13 -15.30 -3.88
C GLY A 120 -17.33 -14.42 -3.47
N LEU A 121 -18.45 -15.03 -3.05
CA LEU A 121 -19.58 -14.33 -2.44
C LEU A 121 -20.15 -15.18 -1.29
N SER A 122 -20.48 -14.58 -0.16
CA SER A 122 -21.15 -15.29 0.94
C SER A 122 -22.27 -14.45 1.55
N PHE A 123 -23.28 -15.16 2.06
CA PHE A 123 -24.40 -14.60 2.80
C PHE A 123 -24.48 -15.25 4.18
N SER A 124 -24.66 -14.45 5.22
CA SER A 124 -24.89 -14.92 6.58
C SER A 124 -26.33 -14.66 6.99
N PHE A 125 -26.98 -15.70 7.52
CA PHE A 125 -28.35 -15.66 8.02
C PHE A 125 -28.31 -15.89 9.53
N PRO A 126 -28.89 -14.99 10.36
CA PRO A 126 -29.03 -15.25 11.78
C PRO A 126 -30.12 -16.32 11.96
N ILE A 127 -29.73 -17.49 12.49
CA ILE A 127 -30.63 -18.60 12.77
C ILE A 127 -30.59 -18.86 14.28
N ASP A 128 -31.76 -19.10 14.88
CA ASP A 128 -31.86 -19.47 16.31
C ASP A 128 -31.17 -20.83 16.54
N SER A 129 -30.45 -20.98 17.65
CA SER A 129 -29.63 -22.15 17.98
C SER A 129 -30.40 -23.48 17.96
N LYS A 130 -31.73 -23.45 18.06
CA LYS A 130 -32.61 -24.63 17.93
C LYS A 130 -32.57 -25.27 16.54
N PHE A 131 -32.05 -24.56 15.55
CA PHE A 131 -31.87 -25.02 14.18
C PHE A 131 -30.37 -25.16 13.81
N GLU A 132 -29.47 -25.21 14.81
CA GLU A 132 -28.03 -25.48 14.60
C GLU A 132 -27.79 -26.84 13.93
N PRO A 133 -26.70 -26.98 13.15
CA PRO A 133 -26.63 -27.94 12.07
C PRO A 133 -26.21 -29.32 12.56
N TYR A 134 -27.18 -30.17 12.88
CA TYR A 134 -27.06 -31.63 12.68
C TYR A 134 -27.50 -32.06 11.27
N TYR A 135 -27.84 -31.11 10.38
CA TYR A 135 -28.41 -31.38 9.06
C TYR A 135 -27.42 -31.08 7.93
N THR A 136 -27.11 -32.13 7.15
CA THR A 136 -26.02 -32.21 6.16
C THR A 136 -26.37 -31.74 4.74
N HIS A 137 -27.46 -31.00 4.52
CA HIS A 137 -28.03 -30.81 3.15
C HIS A 137 -28.34 -29.36 2.72
N GLY A 138 -27.63 -28.36 3.22
CA GLY A 138 -27.66 -26.99 2.68
C GLY A 138 -28.93 -26.18 3.01
N LEU A 139 -28.98 -24.90 2.57
CA LEU A 139 -30.02 -23.93 2.93
C LEU A 139 -31.45 -24.39 2.59
N GLY A 140 -31.63 -25.10 1.47
CA GLY A 140 -32.94 -25.62 1.04
C GLY A 140 -33.53 -26.74 1.92
N SER A 141 -32.75 -27.28 2.87
CA SER A 141 -33.24 -28.28 3.84
C SER A 141 -33.88 -27.66 5.09
N LEU A 142 -33.71 -26.35 5.30
CA LEU A 142 -34.24 -25.63 6.46
C LEU A 142 -35.70 -25.25 6.21
N LYS A 143 -36.61 -25.77 7.03
CA LYS A 143 -38.03 -25.41 6.99
C LYS A 143 -38.34 -24.37 8.06
N PHE A 144 -38.61 -23.15 7.63
CA PHE A 144 -39.10 -22.08 8.49
C PHE A 144 -40.64 -22.06 8.46
N SER A 145 -41.28 -21.61 9.55
CA SER A 145 -42.72 -21.37 9.52
C SER A 145 -43.03 -20.21 8.57
N SER A 146 -44.21 -20.21 7.95
CA SER A 146 -44.61 -19.13 7.03
C SER A 146 -44.44 -17.76 7.69
N GLY A 147 -43.63 -16.88 7.07
CA GLY A 147 -43.31 -15.54 7.60
C GLY A 147 -42.08 -15.45 8.52
N SER A 148 -41.35 -16.54 8.79
CA SER A 148 -40.13 -16.54 9.62
C SER A 148 -38.83 -16.85 8.87
N SER A 149 -38.84 -16.81 7.53
CA SER A 149 -37.62 -17.02 6.74
C SER A 149 -36.56 -15.97 7.12
N PRO A 150 -35.35 -16.39 7.51
CA PRO A 150 -34.33 -15.47 7.96
C PRO A 150 -33.88 -14.57 6.80
N VAL A 151 -33.62 -13.31 7.12
CA VAL A 151 -33.06 -12.34 6.18
C VAL A 151 -31.54 -12.31 6.32
N VAL A 152 -30.85 -12.01 5.23
CA VAL A 152 -29.40 -11.81 5.24
C VAL A 152 -29.04 -10.73 6.25
N SER A 153 -28.16 -11.06 7.20
CA SER A 153 -27.57 -10.10 8.13
C SER A 153 -26.25 -9.52 7.61
N ARG A 154 -25.54 -10.29 6.78
CA ARG A 154 -24.23 -9.91 6.23
C ARG A 154 -24.00 -10.53 4.87
N MET A 155 -23.36 -9.78 3.98
CA MET A 155 -22.85 -10.25 2.70
C MET A 155 -21.36 -9.92 2.58
N SER A 156 -20.56 -10.83 2.03
CA SER A 156 -19.15 -10.57 1.76
C SER A 156 -18.78 -10.95 0.33
N ILE A 157 -18.09 -10.07 -0.37
CA ILE A 157 -17.46 -10.31 -1.68
C ILE A 157 -15.96 -10.46 -1.43
N TYR A 158 -15.36 -11.53 -1.93
CA TYR A 158 -13.96 -11.86 -1.71
C TYR A 158 -13.38 -12.65 -2.88
N HIS A 159 -12.06 -12.79 -2.93
CA HIS A 159 -11.39 -13.63 -3.92
C HIS A 159 -10.86 -14.90 -3.24
N GLY A 160 -11.24 -16.06 -3.77
CA GLY A 160 -10.83 -17.37 -3.25
C GLY A 160 -12.00 -18.31 -2.97
N ASN A 161 -11.70 -19.46 -2.39
CA ASN A 161 -12.68 -20.53 -2.18
C ASN A 161 -13.57 -20.30 -0.94
N SER A 162 -13.09 -19.56 0.05
CA SER A 162 -13.80 -19.31 1.31
C SER A 162 -13.46 -17.92 1.85
N LEU A 163 -14.30 -17.39 2.74
CA LEU A 163 -14.04 -16.11 3.40
C LEU A 163 -12.81 -16.17 4.31
N THR A 164 -12.55 -17.33 4.94
CA THR A 164 -11.38 -17.54 5.82
C THR A 164 -10.08 -17.58 5.04
N ASP A 165 -10.11 -18.06 3.79
CA ASP A 165 -8.94 -18.13 2.91
C ASP A 165 -8.82 -16.91 1.98
N ALA A 166 -9.66 -15.88 2.19
CA ALA A 166 -9.70 -14.71 1.32
C ALA A 166 -8.36 -13.98 1.30
N ARG A 167 -7.80 -13.81 0.10
CA ARG A 167 -6.56 -13.07 -0.14
C ARG A 167 -6.80 -11.96 -1.15
N ALA A 168 -6.01 -10.89 -1.06
CA ALA A 168 -6.07 -9.84 -2.07
C ALA A 168 -5.66 -10.42 -3.44
N PRO A 169 -6.48 -10.28 -4.49
CA PRO A 169 -6.07 -10.67 -5.83
C PRO A 169 -4.95 -9.74 -6.35
N PRO A 170 -4.28 -10.12 -7.46
CA PRO A 170 -3.35 -9.22 -8.15
C PRO A 170 -4.00 -7.88 -8.51
N LEU A 171 -3.18 -6.83 -8.66
CA LEU A 171 -3.65 -5.50 -9.07
C LEU A 171 -4.49 -5.59 -10.36
N PRO A 172 -5.78 -5.22 -10.33
CA PRO A 172 -6.63 -5.29 -11.51
C PRO A 172 -6.14 -4.35 -12.62
N LEU A 173 -6.33 -4.72 -13.89
CA LEU A 173 -5.92 -3.90 -15.03
C LEU A 173 -6.57 -2.50 -15.00
N GLN A 174 -7.83 -2.41 -14.58
CA GLN A 174 -8.55 -1.14 -14.47
C GLN A 174 -7.92 -0.17 -13.44
N CYS A 175 -7.10 -0.68 -12.51
CA CYS A 175 -6.42 0.11 -11.50
C CYS A 175 -5.09 0.72 -12.00
N PHE A 176 -4.60 0.37 -13.19
CA PHE A 176 -3.33 0.92 -13.68
C PHE A 176 -3.44 2.39 -14.07
N HIS A 177 -4.53 2.77 -14.77
CA HIS A 177 -4.75 4.13 -15.28
C HIS A 177 -3.53 4.71 -16.02
N GLY A 178 -2.84 3.87 -16.80
CA GLY A 178 -1.62 4.25 -17.52
C GLY A 178 -0.36 4.42 -16.66
N ASN A 179 -0.40 4.12 -15.36
CA ASN A 179 0.76 4.18 -14.47
C ASN A 179 1.54 2.86 -14.46
N CYS A 180 2.82 2.94 -14.10
CA CYS A 180 3.64 1.79 -13.71
C CYS A 180 3.56 1.59 -12.19
N PHE A 181 3.59 0.35 -11.74
CA PHE A 181 3.71 -0.04 -10.33
C PHE A 181 4.99 -0.87 -10.13
N ALA A 182 5.53 -0.85 -8.92
CA ALA A 182 6.65 -1.72 -8.56
C ALA A 182 6.12 -3.04 -7.98
N GLU A 183 6.60 -4.17 -8.50
CA GLU A 183 6.41 -5.49 -7.86
C GLU A 183 7.48 -5.72 -6.80
N SER A 184 8.73 -5.33 -7.10
CA SER A 184 9.83 -5.32 -6.16
C SER A 184 10.92 -4.34 -6.59
N ILE A 185 11.73 -3.91 -5.63
CA ILE A 185 12.93 -3.11 -5.87
C ILE A 185 14.12 -3.81 -5.24
N GLU A 186 15.18 -4.01 -6.01
CA GLU A 186 16.45 -4.54 -5.52
C GLU A 186 17.50 -3.44 -5.57
N ILE A 187 18.39 -3.45 -4.59
CA ILE A 187 19.50 -2.49 -4.57
C ILE A 187 20.63 -3.04 -5.41
N ILE A 188 21.08 -2.26 -6.39
CA ILE A 188 22.28 -2.58 -7.17
C ILE A 188 23.47 -2.24 -6.29
N ASN A 189 24.12 -3.26 -5.76
CA ASN A 189 25.30 -3.13 -4.92
C ASN A 189 26.50 -3.89 -5.49
N GLN A 190 27.69 -3.36 -5.26
CA GLN A 190 28.96 -4.03 -5.57
C GLN A 190 29.96 -3.66 -4.48
N ASP A 191 30.59 -4.68 -3.88
CA ASP A 191 31.60 -4.52 -2.82
C ASP A 191 31.16 -3.60 -1.66
N GLY A 192 29.90 -3.75 -1.21
CA GLY A 192 29.33 -2.96 -0.13
C GLY A 192 28.94 -1.52 -0.51
N LYS A 193 29.09 -1.13 -1.78
CA LYS A 193 28.70 0.19 -2.29
C LYS A 193 27.37 0.11 -3.04
N VAL A 194 26.49 1.07 -2.79
CA VAL A 194 25.21 1.21 -3.47
C VAL A 194 25.38 2.06 -4.72
N PHE A 195 24.95 1.53 -5.86
CA PHE A 195 25.05 2.19 -7.17
C PHE A 195 23.70 2.64 -7.72
N GLY A 196 22.61 1.99 -7.35
CA GLY A 196 21.30 2.29 -7.91
C GLY A 196 20.21 1.34 -7.48
N LEU A 197 19.09 1.43 -8.19
CA LEU A 197 17.89 0.61 -8.01
C LEU A 197 17.67 -0.24 -9.26
N LYS A 198 17.43 -1.53 -9.04
CA LYS A 198 16.82 -2.43 -10.03
C LYS A 198 15.33 -2.53 -9.73
N CYS A 199 14.52 -2.03 -10.64
CA CYS A 199 13.07 -1.94 -10.50
C CYS A 199 12.39 -3.02 -11.33
N PHE A 200 11.65 -3.91 -10.68
CA PHE A 200 10.74 -4.85 -11.34
C PHE A 200 9.38 -4.19 -11.44
N LEU A 201 9.07 -3.69 -12.63
CA LEU A 201 7.90 -2.87 -12.88
C LEU A 201 6.80 -3.70 -13.54
N VAL A 202 5.57 -3.33 -13.22
CA VAL A 202 4.37 -3.83 -13.87
C VAL A 202 3.59 -2.66 -14.45
N ALA A 203 3.12 -2.81 -15.69
CA ALA A 203 2.24 -1.86 -16.36
C ALA A 203 1.19 -2.57 -17.20
N GLU A 204 0.19 -1.81 -17.63
CA GLU A 204 -0.74 -2.23 -18.67
C GLU A 204 -0.11 -1.97 -20.04
N GLY A 205 -0.21 -2.93 -20.96
CA GLY A 205 0.28 -2.75 -22.34
C GLY A 205 -0.34 -3.73 -23.33
N THR A 206 -0.15 -3.48 -24.62
CA THR A 206 -0.66 -4.35 -25.67
C THR A 206 0.09 -5.69 -25.67
N GLY A 207 -0.67 -6.79 -25.68
CA GLY A 207 -0.13 -8.12 -25.89
C GLY A 207 0.33 -8.35 -27.33
N PRO A 208 1.21 -9.35 -27.59
CA PRO A 208 1.45 -9.81 -28.95
C PRO A 208 0.19 -10.48 -29.52
N GLY A 209 -0.42 -9.89 -30.54
CA GLY A 209 -1.64 -10.40 -31.20
C GLY A 209 -2.31 -9.37 -32.12
N LYS A 210 -3.23 -9.83 -32.98
CA LYS A 210 -3.99 -8.97 -33.92
C LYS A 210 -5.10 -8.13 -33.25
N ILE A 211 -5.32 -8.31 -31.94
CA ILE A 211 -6.35 -7.62 -31.16
C ILE A 211 -5.65 -6.76 -30.10
N LEU A 212 -6.04 -5.49 -30.00
CA LEU A 212 -5.63 -4.53 -28.96
C LEU A 212 -6.18 -4.93 -27.57
N GLU A 213 -5.90 -6.14 -27.11
CA GLU A 213 -6.24 -6.56 -25.76
C GLU A 213 -5.13 -6.10 -24.80
N LEU A 214 -5.52 -5.30 -23.82
CA LEU A 214 -4.62 -4.80 -22.78
C LEU A 214 -4.32 -5.95 -21.81
N ARG A 215 -3.04 -6.15 -21.53
CA ARG A 215 -2.55 -7.20 -20.63
C ARG A 215 -1.53 -6.65 -19.67
N ARG A 216 -1.39 -7.32 -18.53
CA ARG A 216 -0.33 -7.07 -17.55
C ARG A 216 1.02 -7.39 -18.20
N ARG A 217 1.94 -6.44 -18.15
CA ARG A 217 3.33 -6.60 -18.61
C ARG A 217 4.26 -6.36 -17.45
N THR A 218 5.25 -7.22 -17.29
CA THR A 218 6.35 -7.05 -16.34
C THR A 218 7.65 -6.78 -17.09
N PHE A 219 8.48 -5.90 -16.56
CA PHE A 219 9.76 -5.54 -17.15
C PHE A 219 10.73 -4.99 -16.11
N GLU A 220 12.02 -5.15 -16.37
CA GLU A 220 13.10 -4.69 -15.50
C GLU A 220 13.66 -3.36 -16.00
N ARG A 221 13.90 -2.41 -15.09
CA ARG A 221 14.55 -1.14 -15.37
C ARG A 221 15.52 -0.78 -14.25
N ASN A 222 16.67 -0.22 -14.62
CA ASN A 222 17.66 0.25 -13.66
C ASN A 222 17.64 1.77 -13.62
N VAL A 223 17.86 2.33 -12.43
CA VAL A 223 18.13 3.75 -12.22
C VAL A 223 19.32 3.89 -11.30
N MET A 224 20.35 4.60 -11.75
CA MET A 224 21.64 4.69 -11.09
C MET A 224 21.81 6.06 -10.43
N PHE A 225 22.69 6.14 -9.43
CA PHE A 225 23.24 7.43 -9.04
C PHE A 225 24.01 8.04 -10.23
N GLY A 226 23.84 9.34 -10.43
CA GLY A 226 24.43 10.04 -11.58
C GLY A 226 23.57 10.04 -12.84
N ASP A 227 22.44 9.31 -12.90
CA ASP A 227 21.52 9.39 -14.04
C ASP A 227 20.92 10.79 -14.16
N ALA A 228 20.71 11.27 -15.38
CA ALA A 228 20.02 12.53 -15.60
C ALA A 228 18.49 12.36 -15.55
N CYS A 229 17.75 13.44 -15.40
CA CYS A 229 16.29 13.37 -15.30
C CYS A 229 15.63 12.71 -16.53
N GLN A 230 16.16 12.92 -17.73
CA GLN A 230 15.68 12.25 -18.95
C GLN A 230 15.89 10.73 -18.92
N ASP A 231 16.97 10.24 -18.32
CA ASP A 231 17.26 8.81 -18.23
C ASP A 231 16.27 8.15 -17.26
N VAL A 232 16.03 8.80 -16.12
CA VAL A 232 15.03 8.37 -15.13
C VAL A 232 13.63 8.33 -15.73
N ILE A 233 13.22 9.37 -16.47
CA ILE A 233 11.90 9.40 -17.12
C ILE A 233 11.79 8.32 -18.20
N SER A 234 12.85 8.08 -18.97
CA SER A 234 12.88 7.04 -20.00
C SER A 234 12.77 5.64 -19.39
N SER A 235 13.33 5.44 -18.19
CA SER A 235 13.28 4.17 -17.46
C SER A 235 11.95 3.95 -16.73
N LEU A 236 11.46 4.94 -15.98
CA LEU A 236 10.33 4.77 -15.05
C LEU A 236 9.01 5.41 -15.52
N GLY A 237 9.06 6.26 -16.55
CA GLY A 237 7.96 7.12 -16.94
C GLY A 237 7.95 8.46 -16.19
N SER A 238 6.89 9.24 -16.40
CA SER A 238 6.73 10.55 -15.75
C SER A 238 6.48 10.40 -14.25
N PRO A 239 7.08 11.25 -13.40
CA PRO A 239 6.79 11.23 -11.96
C PRO A 239 5.36 11.70 -11.68
N CYS A 240 4.78 11.21 -10.59
CA CYS A 240 3.46 11.64 -10.16
C CYS A 240 3.46 13.10 -9.68
N LYS A 241 4.59 13.56 -9.14
CA LYS A 241 4.81 14.94 -8.69
C LYS A 241 6.28 15.32 -8.78
N VAL A 242 6.54 16.59 -9.06
CA VAL A 242 7.86 17.22 -8.90
C VAL A 242 7.80 18.17 -7.71
N PHE A 243 8.79 18.09 -6.82
CA PHE A 243 8.87 18.96 -5.65
C PHE A 243 10.25 19.60 -5.52
N TYR A 244 10.31 20.93 -5.44
CA TYR A 244 11.55 21.69 -5.29
C TYR A 244 11.83 21.98 -3.82
N LYS A 245 13.04 21.66 -3.36
CA LYS A 245 13.46 21.87 -1.98
C LYS A 245 13.64 23.37 -1.72
N ALA A 246 12.69 23.99 -1.02
CA ALA A 246 12.74 25.43 -0.73
C ALA A 246 13.94 25.83 0.16
N GLU A 247 14.34 24.97 1.11
CA GLU A 247 15.40 25.27 2.07
C GLU A 247 16.21 24.03 2.44
N ASP A 248 17.52 24.20 2.63
CA ASP A 248 18.36 23.18 3.23
C ASP A 248 18.43 23.33 4.74
N LYS A 249 17.50 22.64 5.44
CA LYS A 249 17.36 22.69 6.90
C LYS A 249 18.62 22.24 7.65
N MET A 250 19.52 21.50 7.01
CA MET A 250 20.79 21.08 7.61
C MET A 250 21.88 22.17 7.54
N ARG A 251 21.65 23.29 6.83
CA ARG A 251 22.60 24.43 6.77
C ARG A 251 22.96 24.99 8.15
N ILE A 252 22.10 24.83 9.14
CA ILE A 252 22.36 25.29 10.51
C ILE A 252 23.57 24.58 11.15
N HIS A 253 23.92 23.39 10.67
CA HIS A 253 25.08 22.62 11.13
C HIS A 253 26.34 22.90 10.29
N SER A 254 26.25 23.76 9.28
CA SER A 254 27.44 24.21 8.54
C SER A 254 28.31 25.09 9.45
N PRO A 255 29.65 24.96 9.41
CA PRO A 255 30.56 25.78 10.21
C PRO A 255 30.47 27.29 9.93
N SER A 256 29.73 27.73 8.89
CA SER A 256 29.52 29.15 8.58
C SER A 256 28.13 29.44 7.98
N PRO A 257 27.03 29.32 8.76
CA PRO A 257 25.66 29.40 8.23
C PRO A 257 25.33 30.77 7.60
N HIS A 258 25.90 31.84 8.17
CA HIS A 258 25.68 33.23 7.78
C HIS A 258 26.50 33.70 6.57
N LYS A 259 27.55 32.97 6.17
CA LYS A 259 28.43 33.35 5.03
C LYS A 259 28.03 32.71 3.70
N LEU A 260 27.10 31.77 3.71
CA LEU A 260 26.65 31.08 2.50
C LEU A 260 25.50 31.85 1.85
N ALA A 261 25.74 32.38 0.65
CA ALA A 261 24.71 32.98 -0.19
C ALA A 261 23.48 32.05 -0.30
N GLN A 262 22.28 32.62 -0.41
CA GLN A 262 21.09 31.84 -0.70
C GLN A 262 21.30 31.10 -2.03
N SER A 263 21.12 29.78 -2.04
CA SER A 263 21.34 28.99 -3.26
C SER A 263 20.42 29.50 -4.36
N LYS A 264 20.97 29.80 -5.54
CA LYS A 264 20.18 30.24 -6.70
C LYS A 264 19.34 29.10 -7.29
N SER A 265 19.68 27.86 -6.98
CA SER A 265 19.01 26.65 -7.46
C SER A 265 18.70 25.72 -6.28
N SER A 266 17.58 25.01 -6.39
CA SER A 266 17.09 24.09 -5.37
C SER A 266 17.07 22.67 -5.90
N ASP A 267 17.62 21.73 -5.13
CA ASP A 267 17.47 20.31 -5.42
C ASP A 267 15.98 19.99 -5.58
N TYR A 268 15.64 19.03 -6.42
CA TYR A 268 14.25 18.68 -6.70
C TYR A 268 14.02 17.18 -6.71
N PHE A 269 12.83 16.79 -6.30
CA PHE A 269 12.40 15.41 -6.23
C PHE A 269 11.49 15.08 -7.40
N PHE A 270 11.70 13.91 -7.97
CA PHE A 270 10.67 13.17 -8.69
C PHE A 270 10.03 12.19 -7.70
N ASN A 271 8.73 12.36 -7.46
CA ASN A 271 7.95 11.50 -6.57
C ASN A 271 7.17 10.48 -7.40
N TYR A 272 7.51 9.20 -7.26
CA TYR A 272 6.84 8.08 -7.90
C TYR A 272 5.94 7.36 -6.89
N PHE A 273 4.76 7.93 -6.63
CA PHE A 273 3.84 7.42 -5.61
C PHE A 273 3.44 5.96 -5.83
N THR A 274 3.26 5.54 -7.09
CA THR A 274 2.89 4.15 -7.44
C THR A 274 4.04 3.15 -7.28
N LEU A 275 5.29 3.62 -7.24
CA LEU A 275 6.48 2.80 -7.00
C LEU A 275 6.91 2.81 -5.53
N GLY A 276 6.42 3.77 -4.75
CA GLY A 276 6.88 4.00 -3.38
C GLY A 276 8.28 4.63 -3.31
N VAL A 277 8.70 5.36 -4.34
CA VAL A 277 10.07 5.88 -4.48
C VAL A 277 10.07 7.40 -4.67
N ASP A 278 10.97 8.09 -3.98
CA ASP A 278 11.39 9.44 -4.37
C ASP A 278 12.84 9.42 -4.88
N ILE A 279 13.10 10.21 -5.92
CA ILE A 279 14.42 10.38 -6.52
C ILE A 279 14.81 11.85 -6.43
N LEU A 280 15.89 12.15 -5.71
CA LEU A 280 16.41 13.51 -5.58
C LEU A 280 17.46 13.78 -6.66
N PHE A 281 17.29 14.90 -7.33
CA PHE A 281 18.24 15.44 -8.29
C PHE A 281 18.98 16.63 -7.69
N ASP A 282 20.26 16.69 -8.01
CA ASP A 282 21.10 17.83 -7.71
C ASP A 282 20.69 19.04 -8.55
N ALA A 283 20.58 20.21 -7.93
CA ALA A 283 20.12 21.43 -8.60
C ALA A 283 21.10 21.97 -9.67
N CYS A 284 22.37 21.63 -9.57
CA CYS A 284 23.42 22.15 -10.45
C CYS A 284 23.70 21.19 -11.60
N SER A 285 23.86 19.91 -11.29
CA SER A 285 24.19 18.89 -12.27
C SER A 285 22.96 18.20 -12.88
N HIS A 286 21.78 18.33 -12.28
CA HIS A 286 20.55 17.62 -12.66
C HIS A 286 20.68 16.09 -12.65
N LEU A 287 21.63 15.58 -11.85
CA LEU A 287 21.89 14.15 -11.72
C LEU A 287 21.31 13.59 -10.42
N VAL A 288 20.94 12.30 -10.45
CA VAL A 288 20.43 11.59 -9.27
C VAL A 288 21.49 11.54 -8.18
N LYS A 289 21.14 12.03 -6.99
CA LYS A 289 22.03 12.04 -5.80
C LYS A 289 21.50 11.25 -4.60
N LYS A 290 20.22 10.86 -4.59
CA LYS A 290 19.58 10.17 -3.46
C LYS A 290 18.31 9.44 -3.89
N PHE A 291 18.08 8.26 -3.31
CA PHE A 291 16.81 7.54 -3.39
C PHE A 291 16.15 7.47 -2.01
N ILE A 292 14.82 7.54 -1.96
CA ILE A 292 14.03 7.32 -0.74
C ILE A 292 12.97 6.26 -1.06
N LEU A 293 12.97 5.17 -0.31
CA LEU A 293 12.05 4.05 -0.46
C LEU A 293 11.05 4.06 0.70
N HIS A 294 9.76 4.15 0.40
CA HIS A 294 8.69 4.29 1.40
C HIS A 294 7.96 2.97 1.64
N THR A 295 7.68 2.63 2.89
CA THR A 295 7.00 1.37 3.27
C THR A 295 5.48 1.52 3.46
N ASN A 296 4.98 2.76 3.50
CA ASN A 296 3.56 3.10 3.61
C ASN A 296 2.83 2.47 4.81
N PHE A 297 3.43 2.40 5.99
CA PHE A 297 2.71 1.97 7.20
C PHE A 297 1.68 3.01 7.67
N PRO A 298 0.50 2.59 8.16
CA PRO A 298 -0.42 3.49 8.86
C PRO A 298 0.23 4.02 10.14
N GLY A 299 -0.19 5.19 10.61
CA GLY A 299 0.48 5.88 11.71
C GLY A 299 1.77 6.59 11.29
N HIS A 300 2.07 6.66 10.00
CA HIS A 300 3.12 7.53 9.46
C HIS A 300 2.51 8.72 8.72
N TYR A 301 3.18 9.86 8.77
CA TYR A 301 2.70 11.09 8.13
C TYR A 301 2.48 10.96 6.60
N ASN A 302 3.28 10.14 5.91
CA ASN A 302 3.14 9.92 4.47
C ASN A 302 2.19 8.76 4.11
N PHE A 303 1.51 8.17 5.09
CA PHE A 303 0.58 7.07 4.83
C PHE A 303 -0.47 7.48 3.79
N ASN A 304 -0.78 6.55 2.87
CA ASN A 304 -1.73 6.74 1.77
C ASN A 304 -1.30 7.79 0.72
N MET A 305 -0.08 8.32 0.80
CA MET A 305 0.54 9.10 -0.28
C MET A 305 1.28 8.20 -1.28
N TYR A 306 1.93 7.15 -0.77
CA TYR A 306 2.73 6.20 -1.54
C TYR A 306 2.11 4.81 -1.54
N GLN A 307 2.44 4.00 -2.54
CA GLN A 307 2.37 2.54 -2.43
C GLN A 307 3.55 2.04 -1.59
N ARG A 308 3.39 0.90 -0.92
CA ARG A 308 4.50 0.22 -0.26
C ARG A 308 5.54 -0.18 -1.30
N CYS A 309 6.77 0.30 -1.13
CA CYS A 309 7.91 -0.14 -1.92
C CYS A 309 8.40 -1.50 -1.39
N GLU A 310 8.22 -2.56 -2.17
CA GLU A 310 8.70 -3.91 -1.83
C GLU A 310 10.19 -4.07 -2.13
N PHE A 311 11.02 -3.38 -1.33
CA PHE A 311 12.47 -3.43 -1.49
C PHE A 311 13.11 -4.66 -0.81
N LYS A 312 14.28 -5.05 -1.30
CA LYS A 312 15.20 -6.00 -0.64
C LYS A 312 16.60 -5.38 -0.53
N ILE A 313 17.13 -5.31 0.67
CA ILE A 313 18.42 -4.70 1.00
C ILE A 313 19.26 -5.72 1.77
N GLY A 314 20.45 -6.04 1.28
CA GLY A 314 21.41 -6.86 2.04
C GLY A 314 22.14 -6.02 3.08
N ILE A 315 22.07 -6.43 4.34
CA ILE A 315 22.84 -5.84 5.45
C ILE A 315 23.97 -6.80 5.81
N GLN A 316 25.19 -6.27 5.86
CA GLN A 316 26.39 -7.03 6.21
C GLN A 316 26.78 -6.84 7.68
N ARG A 317 27.46 -7.81 8.29
CA ARG A 317 28.16 -7.61 9.57
C ARG A 317 29.61 -7.17 9.30
N ASP A 318 30.12 -6.27 10.12
CA ASP A 318 31.56 -5.96 10.14
C ASP A 318 32.31 -7.08 10.88
N THR A 319 32.46 -8.25 10.27
CA THR A 319 33.30 -9.33 10.83
C THR A 319 34.77 -9.05 10.51
N LYS A 320 35.46 -8.32 11.40
CA LYS A 320 36.93 -8.28 11.40
C LYS A 320 37.57 -9.47 12.15
N GLU A 321 36.79 -10.37 12.75
CA GLU A 321 37.34 -11.36 13.71
C GLU A 321 36.96 -12.84 13.51
N SER A 322 36.33 -13.25 12.40
CA SER A 322 36.14 -14.68 12.15
C SER A 322 36.22 -15.05 10.67
N VAL A 323 37.31 -15.72 10.30
CA VAL A 323 37.60 -16.30 8.97
C VAL A 323 36.69 -17.51 8.66
N LEU A 324 35.65 -17.75 9.46
CA LEU A 324 34.84 -18.98 9.45
C LEU A 324 33.34 -18.74 9.31
N ASP A 325 32.89 -17.50 9.16
CA ASP A 325 31.47 -17.19 8.98
C ASP A 325 31.28 -16.29 7.76
N GLU A 326 31.36 -16.88 6.56
CA GLU A 326 30.68 -16.35 5.36
C GLU A 326 29.16 -16.44 5.57
N GLY A 327 28.67 -15.79 6.62
CA GLY A 327 27.26 -15.80 6.97
C GLY A 327 26.45 -15.14 5.87
N THR A 328 25.37 -15.80 5.46
CA THR A 328 24.40 -15.27 4.51
C THR A 328 23.98 -13.85 4.93
N PRO A 329 24.03 -12.84 4.03
CA PRO A 329 23.68 -11.46 4.38
C PRO A 329 22.24 -11.39 4.88
N PHE A 330 21.98 -10.55 5.88
CA PHE A 330 20.61 -10.33 6.36
C PHE A 330 19.83 -9.54 5.32
N VAL A 331 18.75 -10.14 4.79
CA VAL A 331 17.90 -9.49 3.80
C VAL A 331 16.81 -8.70 4.51
N LEU A 332 17.00 -7.39 4.54
CA LEU A 332 16.03 -6.42 5.04
C LEU A 332 14.97 -6.15 3.96
N THR A 333 13.70 -6.11 4.38
CA THR A 333 12.53 -5.90 3.50
C THR A 333 11.66 -4.76 4.02
N SER A 334 10.65 -4.38 3.25
CA SER A 334 9.62 -3.40 3.63
C SER A 334 8.87 -3.75 4.92
N CYS A 335 8.88 -5.02 5.32
CA CYS A 335 8.15 -5.56 6.48
C CYS A 335 9.05 -5.85 7.69
N THR A 336 10.37 -5.71 7.54
CA THR A 336 11.33 -5.97 8.62
C THR A 336 11.17 -4.96 9.77
N LYS A 337 11.27 -5.44 11.01
CA LYS A 337 11.35 -4.57 12.20
C LYS A 337 12.79 -4.16 12.48
N TRP A 338 12.97 -2.95 12.99
CA TRP A 338 14.29 -2.39 13.31
C TRP A 338 15.04 -3.22 14.37
N ASP A 339 14.35 -3.68 15.42
CA ASP A 339 14.99 -4.50 16.46
C ASP A 339 15.65 -5.76 15.88
N SER A 340 15.03 -6.41 14.90
CA SER A 340 15.62 -7.58 14.23
C SER A 340 16.92 -7.24 13.49
N VAL A 341 17.06 -6.01 13.00
CA VAL A 341 18.31 -5.51 12.39
C VAL A 341 19.35 -5.28 13.48
N GLN A 342 18.96 -4.69 14.62
CA GLN A 342 19.87 -4.46 15.75
C GLN A 342 20.37 -5.78 16.35
N ASP A 343 19.48 -6.75 16.54
CA ASP A 343 19.80 -8.11 16.99
C ASP A 343 20.77 -8.79 16.02
N TYR A 344 20.54 -8.66 14.72
CA TYR A 344 21.46 -9.18 13.72
C TYR A 344 22.84 -8.52 13.82
N LEU A 345 22.93 -7.20 13.99
CA LEU A 345 24.21 -6.50 14.09
C LEU A 345 24.98 -6.84 15.37
N GLY A 346 24.30 -7.22 16.46
CA GLY A 346 24.90 -7.60 17.75
C GLY A 346 25.60 -6.46 18.49
N LYS A 347 25.62 -5.25 17.91
CA LYS A 347 26.18 -4.03 18.49
C LYS A 347 25.15 -2.89 18.39
N PRO A 348 25.05 -2.01 19.41
CA PRO A 348 24.19 -0.84 19.32
C PRO A 348 24.58 0.03 18.12
N VAL A 349 23.60 0.36 17.28
CA VAL A 349 23.75 1.40 16.25
C VAL A 349 23.85 2.76 16.94
N GLU A 350 24.56 3.71 16.32
CA GLU A 350 24.66 5.10 16.80
C GLU A 350 23.28 5.69 17.15
N ALA A 351 23.28 6.65 18.08
CA ALA A 351 22.06 7.30 18.52
C ALA A 351 21.33 7.95 17.33
N PRO A 352 20.00 7.75 17.21
CA PRO A 352 19.26 8.25 16.07
C PRO A 352 19.08 9.76 16.12
N VAL A 353 18.91 10.37 14.95
CA VAL A 353 18.39 11.73 14.84
C VAL A 353 16.87 11.69 14.94
N VAL A 354 16.29 12.49 15.83
CA VAL A 354 14.82 12.59 15.97
C VAL A 354 14.27 13.49 14.86
N LEU A 355 13.39 12.94 14.02
CA LEU A 355 12.71 13.67 12.97
C LEU A 355 11.32 14.10 13.43
N ASN A 356 11.15 15.42 13.61
CA ASN A 356 9.87 16.04 13.90
C ASN A 356 9.30 16.72 12.65
N ARG A 357 8.19 16.21 12.13
CA ARG A 357 7.44 16.84 11.05
C ARG A 357 6.43 17.84 11.61
N SER A 358 6.89 19.02 11.99
CA SER A 358 6.02 20.18 12.21
C SER A 358 5.66 20.78 10.85
N SER A 359 4.38 20.75 10.48
CA SER A 359 3.92 21.39 9.23
C SER A 359 4.00 22.91 9.37
N SER A 360 4.36 23.62 8.30
CA SER A 360 4.22 25.08 8.22
C SER A 360 2.76 25.55 8.06
N THR A 361 1.81 24.64 7.83
CA THR A 361 0.41 24.94 7.47
C THR A 361 -0.64 24.47 8.47
N ASN A 362 -0.42 24.67 9.78
CA ASN A 362 -1.42 24.40 10.84
C ASN A 362 -1.98 22.96 10.95
N THR A 363 -1.35 21.97 10.32
CA THR A 363 -1.69 20.54 10.49
C THR A 363 -0.61 19.87 11.33
N THR A 364 -0.77 19.90 12.66
CA THR A 364 0.11 19.16 13.57
C THR A 364 0.15 17.68 13.15
N ASN A 365 1.35 17.14 12.92
CA ASN A 365 1.53 15.70 12.68
C ASN A 365 0.99 14.92 13.88
N PRO A 366 -0.10 14.15 13.74
CA PRO A 366 -0.77 13.52 14.87
C PRO A 366 -0.03 12.26 15.35
N PHE A 367 0.96 11.78 14.59
CA PHE A 367 1.61 10.49 14.83
C PHE A 367 2.94 10.58 15.59
N GLY A 368 3.34 11.80 16.00
CA GLY A 368 4.59 12.00 16.71
C GLY A 368 5.85 11.91 15.84
N SER A 369 7.00 11.82 16.50
CA SER A 369 8.33 11.81 15.88
C SER A 369 8.73 10.43 15.34
N THR A 370 9.63 10.41 14.36
CA THR A 370 10.35 9.19 13.94
C THR A 370 11.83 9.30 14.27
N PHE A 371 12.55 8.18 14.22
CA PHE A 371 13.97 8.06 14.57
C PHE A 371 14.77 7.67 13.33
N CYS A 372 15.77 8.47 12.97
CA CYS A 372 16.62 8.24 11.80
C CYS A 372 17.97 7.65 12.22
N TYR A 373 18.22 6.40 11.87
CA TYR A 373 19.47 5.69 12.13
C TYR A 373 20.34 5.66 10.88
N ASN A 374 21.64 5.92 11.02
CA ASN A 374 22.60 5.79 9.93
C ASN A 374 23.30 4.43 10.01
N LEU A 375 23.28 3.67 8.91
CA LEU A 375 23.91 2.36 8.82
C LEU A 375 24.32 2.09 7.37
N GLN A 376 25.59 1.75 7.12
CA GLN A 376 26.12 1.35 5.81
C GLN A 376 25.73 2.30 4.66
N HIS A 377 25.90 3.61 4.89
CA HIS A 377 25.55 4.68 3.92
C HIS A 377 24.06 4.76 3.57
N MET A 378 23.21 4.24 4.44
CA MET A 378 21.76 4.33 4.35
C MET A 378 21.22 4.97 5.64
N ILE A 379 20.12 5.69 5.50
CA ILE A 379 19.37 6.21 6.65
C ILE A 379 18.06 5.44 6.74
N PHE A 380 17.83 4.82 7.88
CA PHE A 380 16.60 4.11 8.22
C PHE A 380 15.73 5.01 9.10
N GLU A 381 14.58 5.44 8.57
CA GLU A 381 13.56 6.13 9.36
C GLU A 381 12.68 5.08 10.03
N VAL A 382 12.66 5.07 11.36
CA VAL A 382 11.99 4.07 12.20
C VAL A 382 10.87 4.75 12.98
N MET A 383 9.69 4.14 12.97
CA MET A 383 8.52 4.56 13.74
C MET A 383 8.60 4.08 15.19
N ALA A 384 7.77 4.64 16.08
CA ALA A 384 7.74 4.27 17.50
C ALA A 384 7.42 2.78 17.75
N ASN A 385 6.79 2.09 16.80
CA ASN A 385 6.47 0.66 16.84
C ASN A 385 7.55 -0.24 16.20
N ASN A 386 8.75 0.29 15.98
CA ASN A 386 9.90 -0.39 15.35
C ASN A 386 9.71 -0.84 13.90
N HIS A 387 8.65 -0.39 13.21
CA HIS A 387 8.55 -0.56 11.77
C HIS A 387 9.33 0.52 11.03
N LEU A 388 9.94 0.13 9.90
CA LEU A 388 10.61 1.06 9.00
C LEU A 388 9.56 1.91 8.29
N ALA A 389 9.65 3.23 8.37
CA ALA A 389 8.85 4.17 7.60
C ALA A 389 9.43 4.42 6.21
N SER A 390 10.75 4.61 6.14
CA SER A 390 11.47 4.80 4.88
C SER A 390 12.93 4.39 5.01
N VAL A 391 13.55 4.10 3.86
CA VAL A 391 15.00 3.90 3.74
C VAL A 391 15.54 4.89 2.71
N THR A 392 16.53 5.69 3.11
CA THR A 392 17.20 6.64 2.22
C THR A 392 18.57 6.11 1.84
N LEU A 393 18.86 6.08 0.54
CA LEU A 393 20.13 5.60 -0.01
C LEU A 393 20.96 6.79 -0.51
N TYR A 394 22.26 6.74 -0.25
CA TYR A 394 23.24 7.72 -0.72
C TYR A 394 24.31 7.03 -1.57
N PRO A 395 24.89 7.74 -2.57
CA PRO A 395 26.07 7.24 -3.24
C PRO A 395 27.22 7.14 -2.24
N HIS A 396 28.08 6.14 -2.43
CA HIS A 396 29.29 6.04 -1.63
C HIS A 396 30.23 7.20 -1.99
N SER A 397 30.44 8.14 -1.06
CA SER A 397 31.41 9.23 -1.27
C SER A 397 32.83 8.69 -1.09
N ASN A 398 33.65 8.70 -2.14
CA ASN A 398 35.09 8.57 -1.95
C ASN A 398 35.56 9.78 -1.12
N LYS A 399 36.29 9.54 -0.02
CA LYS A 399 36.83 10.59 0.86
C LYS A 399 37.70 11.66 0.15
N ALA A 400 37.97 11.52 -1.14
CA ALA A 400 38.75 12.46 -1.95
C ALA A 400 38.02 13.79 -2.23
N ASP A 401 36.68 13.84 -2.22
CA ASP A 401 35.94 15.08 -2.56
C ASP A 401 35.84 16.10 -1.40
N ASN A 402 36.29 15.72 -0.19
CA ASN A 402 36.33 16.64 0.96
C ASN A 402 37.61 17.49 1.04
N GLN A 403 38.52 17.43 0.06
CA GLN A 403 39.74 18.27 0.04
C GLN A 403 39.63 19.54 -0.84
N LEU A 404 38.49 19.81 -1.48
CA LEU A 404 38.30 21.03 -2.28
C LEU A 404 37.49 22.14 -1.58
N VAL A 405 37.23 21.99 -0.27
CA VAL A 405 36.68 23.06 0.56
C VAL A 405 37.44 23.13 1.88
N THR A 406 38.68 23.61 1.82
CA THR A 406 39.39 24.24 2.95
C THR A 406 39.72 25.66 2.60
#